data_AF-A0A8K0K5B4-F1
#
_entry.id   AF-A0A8K0K5B4-F1
#
_cell.length_a   1.000
_cell.length_b   1.000
_cell.length_c   1.000
_cell.angle_alpha   90.00
_cell.angle_beta   90.00
_cell.angle_gamma   90.00
#
_symmetry.space_group_name_H-M   'P 1'
#
loop_
_entity.id
_entity.type
_entity.pdbx_description
1 polymer ?
#
loop_
_entity_poly.entity_id
_entity_poly.type
_entity_poly.pdbx_seq_one_letter_code
_entity_poly.pdbx_strand_id
1 'polypeptide(L)'
;MSRNRLSRLPEEFCDLSALTKLDISYNAFINLPRVVFKIPNLTSLVASDNYITEVEVDKLLAAPTLTDVDLRRNPLSRVAHTELTALIPRIRLALPPPPPVEEWEDLTDV
;
A
#
# COMPACT_ATOMS: atom_id res chain seq x y z
N MET A 1 19.50 0.80 -13.97
CA MET A 1 18.29 0.19 -13.35
C MET A 1 18.57 -0.08 -11.88
N SER A 2 18.50 0.95 -11.04
CA SER A 2 18.73 0.85 -9.59
C SER A 2 17.46 0.36 -8.90
N ARG A 3 17.33 -0.96 -8.72
CA ARG A 3 16.39 -1.54 -7.76
C ARG A 3 16.91 -1.23 -6.37
N ASN A 4 16.43 -0.15 -5.77
CA ASN A 4 16.77 0.15 -4.39
C ASN A 4 16.15 -0.95 -3.53
N ARG A 5 16.97 -1.70 -2.80
CA ARG A 5 16.50 -2.78 -1.90
C ARG A 5 16.01 -2.18 -0.58
N LEU A 6 15.35 -1.02 -0.62
CA LEU A 6 14.82 -0.40 0.57
C LEU A 6 13.70 -1.29 1.09
N SER A 7 13.92 -1.85 2.28
CA SER A 7 12.98 -2.70 3.01
C SER A 7 12.37 -1.96 4.21
N ARG A 8 12.91 -0.78 4.54
CA ARG A 8 12.52 0.06 5.67
C ARG A 8 12.81 1.53 5.38
N LEU A 9 11.89 2.40 5.80
CA LEU A 9 12.08 3.84 5.84
C LEU A 9 12.46 4.24 7.28
N PRO A 10 13.41 5.17 7.47
CA PRO A 10 13.73 5.68 8.80
C PRO A 10 12.56 6.48 9.37
N GLU A 11 12.39 6.44 10.70
CA GLU A 11 11.28 7.14 11.38
C GLU A 11 11.36 8.67 11.24
N GLU A 12 12.54 9.20 10.95
CA GLU A 12 12.80 10.62 10.69
C GLU A 12 12.02 11.18 9.48
N PHE A 13 11.44 10.32 8.61
CA PHE A 13 10.53 10.78 7.55
C PHE A 13 9.25 11.43 8.11
N CYS A 14 8.89 11.16 9.36
CA CYS A 14 7.78 11.80 10.04
C CYS A 14 7.96 13.33 10.18
N ASP A 15 9.21 13.80 10.28
CA ASP A 15 9.53 15.22 10.46
C ASP A 15 9.52 16.00 9.14
N LEU A 16 9.30 15.33 8.00
CA LEU A 16 9.24 15.94 6.68
C LEU A 16 7.90 16.65 6.47
N SER A 17 7.72 17.77 7.16
CA SER A 17 6.54 18.62 7.08
C SER A 17 6.30 19.22 5.69
N ALA A 18 7.33 19.36 4.85
CA ALA A 18 7.17 19.84 3.47
C ALA A 18 6.81 18.73 2.47
N LEU A 19 6.85 17.45 2.87
CA LEU A 19 6.65 16.34 1.96
C LEU A 19 5.16 16.13 1.68
N THR A 20 4.77 16.40 0.44
CA THR A 20 3.39 16.23 -0.04
C THR A 20 3.21 14.98 -0.89
N LYS A 21 4.27 14.54 -1.55
CA LYS A 21 4.27 13.34 -2.40
C LYS A 21 5.46 12.48 -2.04
N LEU A 22 5.22 11.20 -1.81
CA LEU A 22 6.25 10.21 -1.51
C LEU A 22 6.16 9.07 -2.54
N ASP A 23 7.25 8.86 -3.25
CA ASP A 23 7.40 7.74 -4.18
C ASP A 23 8.41 6.74 -3.61
N ILE A 24 7.91 5.56 -3.27
CA ILE A 24 8.68 4.40 -2.83
C ILE A 24 8.51 3.23 -3.81
N SER A 25 8.14 3.50 -5.06
CA SER A 25 7.98 2.46 -6.08
C SER A 25 9.29 1.76 -6.42
N TYR A 26 9.21 0.54 -6.96
CA TYR A 26 10.38 -0.27 -7.35
C TYR A 26 11.36 -0.57 -6.20
N ASN A 27 10.82 -0.83 -5.01
CA ASN A 27 11.60 -1.19 -3.83
C ASN A 27 11.27 -2.62 -3.37
N ALA A 28 11.69 -2.98 -2.15
CA ALA A 28 11.50 -4.29 -1.56
C ALA A 28 10.67 -4.24 -0.28
N PHE A 29 9.69 -3.34 -0.20
CA PHE A 29 8.81 -3.23 0.97
C PHE A 29 7.84 -4.41 1.03
N ILE A 30 7.83 -5.11 2.17
CA ILE A 30 6.90 -6.22 2.46
C ILE A 30 5.60 -5.70 3.11
N ASN A 31 5.70 -4.59 3.82
CA ASN A 31 4.59 -3.91 4.47
C ASN A 31 4.69 -2.42 4.18
N LEU A 32 3.55 -1.73 4.13
CA LEU A 32 3.54 -0.28 4.02
C LEU A 32 4.17 0.33 5.29
N PRO A 33 5.26 1.11 5.18
CA PRO A 33 6.00 1.55 6.36
C PRO A 33 5.20 2.58 7.16
N ARG A 34 5.03 2.33 8.47
CA ARG A 34 4.18 3.14 9.37
C ARG A 34 4.47 4.64 9.37
N VAL A 35 5.69 5.02 9.02
CA VAL A 35 6.11 6.41 8.95
C VAL A 35 5.30 7.21 7.93
N VAL A 36 4.82 6.59 6.83
CA VAL A 36 4.03 7.30 5.80
C VAL A 36 2.72 7.83 6.34
N PHE A 37 2.13 7.16 7.34
CA PHE A 37 0.88 7.60 7.99
C PHE A 37 1.11 8.76 8.96
N LYS A 38 2.35 8.98 9.41
CA LYS A 38 2.71 10.03 10.37
C LYS A 38 3.14 11.33 9.70
N ILE A 39 3.37 11.32 8.38
CA ILE A 39 3.82 12.51 7.65
C ILE A 39 2.63 13.48 7.54
N PRO A 40 2.69 14.68 8.14
CA PRO A 40 1.51 15.50 8.37
C PRO A 40 0.89 16.07 7.08
N ASN A 41 1.70 16.32 6.06
CA ASN A 41 1.27 16.95 4.81
C ASN A 41 1.30 16.02 3.59
N LEU A 42 1.45 14.70 3.81
CA LEU A 42 1.52 13.74 2.73
C LEU A 42 0.15 13.50 2.11
N THR A 43 -0.03 13.93 0.87
CA THR A 43 -1.28 13.79 0.12
C THR A 43 -1.24 12.62 -0.86
N SER A 44 -0.08 12.33 -1.43
CA SER A 44 0.09 11.28 -2.43
C SER A 44 1.22 10.31 -2.08
N LEU A 45 0.90 9.01 -2.05
CA LEU A 45 1.84 7.93 -1.80
C LEU A 45 1.85 6.96 -2.98
N VAL A 46 3.01 6.77 -3.60
CA VAL A 46 3.21 5.79 -4.67
C VAL A 46 4.09 4.67 -4.14
N ALA A 47 3.54 3.47 -4.02
CA ALA A 47 4.22 2.29 -3.51
C ALA A 47 4.09 1.10 -4.48
N SER A 48 3.97 1.38 -5.77
CA SER A 48 3.87 0.37 -6.82
C SER A 48 5.17 -0.42 -7.01
N ASP A 49 5.09 -1.63 -7.58
CA ASP A 49 6.26 -2.49 -7.78
C ASP A 49 7.05 -2.75 -6.49
N ASN A 50 6.35 -3.18 -5.44
CA ASN A 50 6.91 -3.65 -4.18
C ASN A 50 6.40 -5.06 -3.87
N TYR A 51 6.72 -5.56 -2.68
CA TYR A 51 6.28 -6.88 -2.19
C TYR A 51 5.25 -6.72 -1.07
N ILE A 52 4.45 -5.65 -1.10
CA ILE A 52 3.50 -5.32 -0.03
C ILE A 52 2.38 -6.36 -0.01
N THR A 53 2.29 -7.12 1.07
CA THR A 53 1.22 -8.11 1.27
C THR A 53 0.09 -7.56 2.13
N GLU A 54 0.43 -6.69 3.09
CA GLU A 54 -0.51 -6.15 4.07
C GLU A 54 -0.37 -4.65 4.24
N VAL A 55 -1.50 -3.99 4.54
CA VAL A 55 -1.60 -2.55 4.78
C VAL A 55 -2.48 -2.32 5.99
N GLU A 56 -2.00 -1.50 6.93
CA GLU A 56 -2.77 -1.10 8.11
C GLU A 56 -3.81 -0.03 7.74
N VAL A 57 -4.98 -0.47 7.30
CA VAL A 57 -6.09 0.40 6.87
C VAL A 57 -6.54 1.40 7.93
N ASP A 58 -6.57 1.02 9.21
CA ASP A 58 -6.91 1.95 10.31
C ASP A 58 -5.95 3.15 10.37
N LYS A 59 -4.66 2.91 10.10
CA LYS A 59 -3.64 3.98 10.10
C LYS A 59 -3.68 4.80 8.83
N LEU A 60 -3.98 4.16 7.72
CA LEU A 60 -4.22 4.85 6.45
C LEU A 60 -5.38 5.84 6.59
N LEU A 61 -6.46 5.42 7.27
CA LEU A 61 -7.60 6.27 7.60
C LEU A 61 -7.29 7.37 8.62
N ALA A 62 -6.40 7.08 9.58
CA ALA A 62 -5.96 8.05 10.57
C ALA A 62 -5.02 9.12 10.00
N ALA A 63 -4.45 8.90 8.81
CA ALA A 63 -3.60 9.87 8.16
C ALA A 63 -4.44 11.11 7.76
N PRO A 64 -4.07 12.33 8.22
CA PRO A 64 -4.96 13.49 8.13
C PRO A 64 -5.11 14.06 6.72
N THR A 65 -4.11 13.85 5.85
CA THR A 65 -4.00 14.52 4.54
C THR A 65 -3.87 13.56 3.37
N LEU A 66 -3.76 12.25 3.63
CA LEU A 66 -3.49 11.26 2.59
C LEU A 66 -4.75 10.95 1.79
N THR A 67 -4.74 11.31 0.51
CA THR A 67 -5.89 11.15 -0.39
C THR A 67 -5.63 10.21 -1.54
N ASP A 68 -4.37 10.09 -1.97
CA ASP A 68 -4.01 9.34 -3.18
C ASP A 68 -2.95 8.30 -2.84
N VAL A 69 -3.26 7.02 -3.06
CA VAL A 69 -2.39 5.90 -2.68
C VAL A 69 -2.35 4.87 -3.80
N ASP A 70 -1.16 4.62 -4.34
CA ASP A 70 -0.93 3.63 -5.40
C ASP A 70 -0.18 2.42 -4.87
N LEU A 71 -0.86 1.27 -4.86
CA LEU A 71 -0.35 -0.03 -4.44
C LEU A 71 -0.32 -1.04 -5.59
N ARG A 72 -0.44 -0.60 -6.85
CA ARG A 72 -0.41 -1.50 -8.01
C ARG A 72 0.86 -2.33 -8.05
N ARG A 73 0.79 -3.52 -8.64
CA ARG A 73 1.96 -4.42 -8.77
C ARG A 73 2.58 -4.77 -7.41
N ASN A 74 1.72 -5.00 -6.42
CA ASN A 74 2.06 -5.60 -5.12
C ASN A 74 1.27 -6.90 -4.92
N PRO A 75 1.84 -7.91 -4.25
CA PRO A 75 1.17 -9.16 -3.92
C PRO A 75 0.24 -8.98 -2.69
N LEU A 76 -0.70 -8.04 -2.76
CA LEU A 76 -1.63 -7.79 -1.65
C LEU A 76 -2.45 -9.05 -1.33
N SER A 77 -2.59 -9.33 -0.04
CA SER A 77 -3.46 -10.41 0.42
C SER A 77 -4.93 -10.10 0.10
N ARG A 78 -5.76 -11.13 -0.01
CA ARG A 78 -7.20 -10.96 -0.28
C ARG A 78 -7.89 -10.11 0.78
N VAL A 79 -7.47 -10.25 2.04
CA VAL A 79 -7.97 -9.44 3.16
C VAL A 79 -7.60 -7.97 2.95
N ALA A 80 -6.33 -7.66 2.71
CA ALA A 80 -5.89 -6.29 2.48
C ALA A 80 -6.58 -5.66 1.26
N HIS A 81 -6.75 -6.41 0.18
CA HIS A 81 -7.48 -5.96 -1.01
C HIS A 81 -8.94 -5.60 -0.67
N THR A 82 -9.66 -6.44 0.06
CA THR A 82 -11.05 -6.18 0.46
C THR A 82 -11.16 -4.96 1.35
N GLU A 83 -10.32 -4.85 2.38
CA GLU A 83 -10.30 -3.71 3.31
C GLU A 83 -9.99 -2.41 2.57
N LEU A 84 -8.98 -2.39 1.69
CA LEU A 84 -8.64 -1.22 0.88
C LEU A 84 -9.74 -0.87 -0.13
N THR A 85 -10.40 -1.88 -0.70
CA THR A 85 -11.53 -1.66 -1.62
C THR A 85 -12.67 -0.92 -0.94
N ALA A 86 -12.94 -1.23 0.34
CA ALA A 86 -13.94 -0.52 1.13
C ALA A 86 -13.59 0.97 1.39
N LEU A 87 -12.32 1.35 1.22
CA LEU A 87 -11.84 2.73 1.40
C LEU A 87 -11.83 3.57 0.13
N ILE A 88 -11.98 2.95 -1.05
CA ILE A 88 -12.08 3.64 -2.35
C ILE A 88 -13.10 4.81 -2.36
N PRO A 89 -14.29 4.74 -1.73
CA PRO A 89 -15.22 5.88 -1.71
C PRO A 89 -14.71 7.08 -0.89
N ARG A 90 -13.70 6.90 -0.03
CA ARG A 90 -13.15 7.97 0.84
C ARG A 90 -11.84 8.53 0.29
N ILE A 91 -11.00 7.68 -0.31
CA ILE A 91 -9.67 8.03 -0.81
C ILE A 91 -9.40 7.36 -2.16
N ARG A 92 -8.57 8.00 -2.99
CA ARG A 92 -8.16 7.47 -4.29
C ARG A 92 -7.12 6.38 -4.09
N LEU A 93 -7.57 5.14 -4.18
CA LEU A 93 -6.73 3.94 -4.09
C LEU A 93 -6.57 3.29 -5.46
N ALA A 94 -5.32 3.10 -5.89
CA ALA A 94 -4.99 2.25 -7.03
C ALA A 94 -4.49 0.89 -6.52
N LEU A 95 -5.32 -0.14 -6.66
CA LEU A 95 -5.04 -1.48 -6.19
C LEU A 95 -4.57 -2.39 -7.36
N PRO A 96 -3.73 -3.41 -7.08
CA PRO A 96 -3.49 -4.49 -8.02
C PRO A 96 -4.81 -5.25 -8.29
N PRO A 97 -4.91 -6.00 -9.40
CA PRO A 97 -6.05 -6.88 -9.62
C PRO A 97 -6.21 -7.84 -8.42
N PRO A 98 -7.46 -8.23 -8.09
CA PRO A 98 -7.70 -9.14 -6.97
C PRO A 98 -6.89 -10.42 -7.15
N PRO A 99 -6.30 -10.97 -6.08
CA PRO A 99 -5.58 -12.23 -6.17
C PRO A 99 -6.53 -13.32 -6.72
N PRO A 100 -6.04 -14.21 -7.59
CA PRO A 100 -6.87 -15.28 -8.12
C PRO A 100 -7.51 -16.05 -6.96
N VAL A 101 -8.82 -16.28 -7.06
CA VAL A 101 -9.47 -17.31 -6.26
C VAL A 101 -8.79 -18.61 -6.64
N GLU A 102 -8.17 -19.30 -5.70
CA GLU A 102 -7.69 -20.65 -5.94
C GLU A 102 -8.90 -21.53 -6.31
N GLU A 103 -9.13 -21.74 -7.62
CA GLU A 103 -10.27 -22.44 -8.23
C GLU A 103 -10.27 -23.96 -7.97
N TRP A 104 -9.82 -24.44 -6.81
CA TRP A 104 -9.86 -25.88 -6.48
C TRP A 104 -11.17 -26.34 -5.84
N GLU A 105 -12.26 -25.58 -5.94
CA GLU A 105 -13.59 -25.95 -5.44
C GLU A 105 -14.51 -26.58 -6.53
N ASP A 106 -13.95 -27.06 -7.66
CA ASP A 106 -14.72 -27.73 -8.73
C ASP A 106 -14.23 -29.16 -9.05
N LEU A 107 -13.57 -29.85 -8.11
CA LEU A 107 -13.07 -31.23 -8.33
C LEU A 107 -13.59 -32.28 -7.32
N THR A 108 -14.75 -32.06 -6.68
CA THR A 108 -15.39 -33.09 -5.83
C THR A 108 -16.57 -33.81 -6.48
N ASP A 109 -16.71 -33.76 -7.81
CA ASP A 109 -17.71 -34.56 -8.53
C ASP A 109 -17.02 -35.61 -9.43
N VAL A 110 -16.46 -36.66 -8.80
CA VAL A 110 -16.20 -37.99 -9.41
C VAL A 110 -16.35 -39.12 -8.39
#